data_AF-K1SCN4-F1
#
_entry.id   AF-K1SCN4-F1
#
_cell.length_a   1.000
_cell.length_b   1.000
_cell.length_c   1.000
_cell.angle_alpha   90.00
_cell.angle_beta   90.00
_cell.angle_gamma   90.00
#
_symmetry.space_group_name_H-M   'P 1'
#
loop_
_entity.id
_entity.type
_entity.pdbx_description
1 polymer ?
#
loop_
_entity_poly.entity_id
_entity_poly.type
_entity_poly.pdbx_seq_one_letter_code
_entity_poly.pdbx_strand_id
1 'polypeptide(L)' 'MIYADEPTASLDSENRQIVISLLKECASNGAIVILATHDDRLVSECNKVISLNKNRN' A
#
# COMPACT_ATOMS: atom_id res chain seq x y z
N MET A 1 -3.07 -13.04 -5.43
CA MET A 1 -2.74 -11.69 -5.91
C MET A 1 -3.79 -10.74 -5.37
N ILE A 2 -3.37 -9.61 -4.81
CA ILE A 2 -4.22 -8.63 -4.13
C ILE A 2 -4.06 -7.29 -4.84
N TYR A 3 -5.18 -6.63 -5.12
CA TYR A 3 -5.23 -5.26 -5.62
C TYR A 3 -5.96 -4.40 -4.60
N ALA A 4 -5.34 -3.29 -4.19
CA ALA A 4 -5.94 -2.38 -3.22
C ALA A 4 -5.79 -0.93 -3.65
N ASP A 5 -6.88 -0.17 -3.65
CA ASP A 5 -6.88 1.26 -3.92
C ASP A 5 -7.12 2.00 -2.60
N GLU A 6 -6.14 2.79 -2.18
CA GLU A 6 -6.13 3.53 -0.91
C GLU A 6 -6.54 2.69 0.32
N PRO A 7 -5.88 1.54 0.61
CA PRO A 7 -6.32 0.59 1.63
C PRO A 7 -6.35 1.12 3.07
N THR A 8 -5.68 2.24 3.31
CA THR A 8 -5.57 2.88 4.63
C THR A 8 -6.38 4.17 4.72
N ALA A 9 -7.16 4.51 3.69
CA ALA A 9 -8.03 5.67 3.70
C ALA A 9 -9.04 5.59 4.85
N SER A 10 -9.30 6.73 5.48
CA SER A 10 -10.28 6.86 6.58
C SER A 10 -9.97 6.07 7.86
N LEU A 11 -8.80 5.42 7.95
CA LEU A 11 -8.35 4.75 9.19
C LEU A 11 -7.58 5.70 10.09
N ASP A 12 -7.77 5.54 11.40
CA ASP A 12 -6.86 6.08 12.41
C ASP A 12 -5.46 5.43 12.32
N SER A 13 -4.52 5.92 13.13
CA SER A 13 -3.13 5.44 13.10
C SER A 13 -2.98 3.97 13.47
N GLU A 14 -3.77 3.47 14.42
CA GLU A 14 -3.68 2.10 14.91
C GLU A 14 -4.19 1.13 13.85
N ASN A 15 -5.41 1.36 13.36
CA ASN A 15 -6.04 0.53 12.34
C ASN A 15 -5.26 0.54 11.03
N ARG A 16 -4.66 1.67 10.66
CA ARG A 16 -3.74 1.76 9.52
C ARG A 16 -2.56 0.80 9.67
N GLN A 17 -1.90 0.79 10.83
CA GLN A 17 -0.73 -0.06 11.04
C GLN A 17 -1.08 -1.55 10.96
N ILE A 18 -2.27 -1.92 11.44
CA ILE A 18 -2.79 -3.30 11.33
C ILE A 18 -2.95 -3.67 9.85
N VAL A 19 -3.62 -2.84 9.05
CA VAL A 19 -3.81 -3.10 7.62
C VAL A 19 -2.48 -3.20 6.87
N ILE A 20 -1.54 -2.29 7.13
CA ILE A 20 -0.18 -2.33 6.54
C ILE A 20 0.50 -3.68 6.87
N SER A 21 0.43 -4.10 8.13
CA SER A 21 1.06 -5.34 8.59
C SER A 21 0.46 -6.57 7.92
N LEU A 22 -0.87 -6.63 7.76
CA LEU A 22 -1.56 -7.73 7.09
C LEU A 22 -1.22 -7.80 5.60
N LEU A 23 -1.15 -6.66 4.90
CA LEU A 23 -0.74 -6.61 3.50
C LEU A 23 0.70 -7.10 3.31
N LYS A 24 1.60 -6.71 4.23
CA LYS A 24 3.00 -7.16 4.25
C LYS A 24 3.11 -8.66 4.53
N GLU A 25 2.32 -9.18 5.46
CA GLU A 25 2.25 -10.62 5.75
C GLU A 25 1.79 -11.41 4.51
N CYS A 26 0.72 -10.94 3.84
CA CYS A 26 0.24 -11.56 2.60
C CYS A 26 1.36 -11.61 1.54
N ALA A 27 2.11 -10.51 1.38
CA ALA A 27 3.25 -10.47 0.46
C ALA A 27 4.35 -11.47 0.86
N SER A 28 4.68 -11.56 2.15
CA SER A 28 5.66 -12.52 2.66
C SER A 28 5.24 -13.99 2.47
N ASN A 29 3.94 -14.25 2.47
CA ASN A 29 3.35 -15.57 2.20
C ASN A 29 3.22 -15.89 0.70
N GLY A 30 3.84 -15.10 -0.18
CA GLY A 30 3.94 -15.35 -1.61
C GLY A 30 2.85 -14.72 -2.47
N ALA A 31 1.96 -13.90 -1.88
CA ALA A 31 1.01 -13.14 -2.68
C ALA A 31 1.68 -11.94 -3.36
N ILE A 32 1.38 -11.71 -4.64
CA ILE A 32 1.65 -10.42 -5.28
C ILE A 32 0.62 -9.41 -4.74
N VAL A 33 1.09 -8.32 -4.13
CA VAL A 33 0.26 -7.21 -3.65
C VAL A 33 0.59 -5.98 -4.48
N ILE A 34 -0.42 -5.44 -5.17
CA ILE A 34 -0.32 -4.19 -5.93
C ILE A 34 -1.29 -3.21 -5.29
N LEU A 35 -0.78 -2.06 -4.86
CA LEU A 35 -1.61 -1.04 -4.23
C LEU A 35 -1.34 0.35 -4.81
N ALA A 36 -2.36 1.19 -4.78
CA ALA A 36 -2.27 2.62 -5.04
C ALA A 36 -2.49 3.37 -3.72
N THR A 37 -1.61 4.32 -3.41
CA THR A 37 -1.78 5.17 -2.23
C THR A 37 -1.04 6.49 -2.36
N HIS A 38 -1.50 7.49 -1.62
CA HIS A 38 -0.75 8.72 -1.32
C HIS A 38 -0.14 8.74 0.10
N ASP A 39 -0.23 7.64 0.86
CA ASP A 39 0.30 7.54 2.22
C ASP A 39 1.79 7.12 2.21
N ASP A 40 2.69 8.07 2.47
CA ASP A 40 4.14 7.85 2.50
C ASP A 40 4.58 6.71 3.45
N ARG A 41 3.81 6.45 4.52
CA ARG A 41 4.10 5.36 5.47
C ARG A 41 3.87 3.98 4.85
N LEU A 42 2.83 3.84 4.02
CA LEU A 42 2.58 2.58 3.30
C LEU A 42 3.57 2.44 2.13
N VAL A 43 3.93 3.56 1.49
CA VAL A 43 4.98 3.59 0.44
C VAL A 43 6.32 3.11 0.99
N SER A 44 6.72 3.51 2.20
CA SER A 44 7.99 3.09 2.81
C SER A 44 8.08 1.59 3.11
N GLU A 45 6.94 0.89 3.17
CA GLU A 45 6.88 -0.56 3.40
C GLU A 45 6.90 -1.39 2.11
N CYS A 46 6.78 -0.75 0.94
CA CYS A 46 6.70 -1.42 -0.35
C CYS A 46 8.07 -1.84 -0.87
N ASN A 47 8.17 -3.06 -1.43
CA ASN A 47 9.42 -3.54 -2.04
C ASN A 47 9.79 -2.79 -3.32
N LYS A 48 8.79 -2.27 -4.04
CA LYS A 48 8.96 -1.49 -5.25
C LYS A 48 7.91 -0.39 -5.30
N VAL A 49 8.34 0.83 -5.60
CA VAL A 49 7.47 2.00 -5.73
C VAL A 49 7.51 2.49 -7.17
N ILE A 50 6.34 2.75 -7.74
CA ILE A 50 6.21 3.35 -9.07
C ILE A 50 5.49 4.69 -8.89
N SER A 51 6.21 5.79 -9.08
CA SER A 51 5.62 7.12 -9.05
C SER A 51 4.90 7.41 -10.36
N LEU A 52 3.59 7.59 -10.28
CA LEU A 52 2.78 8.04 -11.41
C LEU A 52 2.79 9.57 -11.46
N ASN A 53 3.72 10.13 -12.23
CA ASN A 53 3.70 11.57 -12.50
C ASN A 53 2.54 11.88 -13.44
N LYS A 54 1.66 12.82 -13.04
CA LYS A 54 0.72 13.45 -13.95
C LYS A 54 1.51 14.29 -14.96
N ASN A 55 1.97 13.68 -16.05
CA ASN A 55 2.25 14.43 -17.27
C ASN A 55 0.91 14.92 -17.79
N ARG A 56 0.49 16.10 -17.31
CA ARG A 56 -0.57 16.89 -17.95
C ARG A 56 0.07 17.57 -19.16
N ASN A 57 -0.24 17.06 -20.35
CA ASN A 57 -0.24 17.89 -21.55
C ASN A 57 -1.33 18.96 -21.40
#